data_AF-A0A839EVE9-F1
#
_entry.id   AF-A0A839EVE9-F1
#
_cell.length_a   1.000
_cell.length_b   1.000
_cell.length_c   1.000
_cell.angle_alpha   90.00
_cell.angle_beta   90.00
_cell.angle_gamma   90.00
#
_symmetry.space_group_name_H-M   'P 1'
#
loop_
_entity.id
_entity.type
_entity.pdbx_description
1 polymer ?
#
loop_
_entity_poly.entity_id
_entity_poly.type
_entity_poly.pdbx_seq_one_letter_code
_entity_poly.pdbx_strand_id
1 'polypeptide(L)'
;MVRLRPRFIGPLAVAFITAAAFAQDGDEGQRVHRCVGLHGEVVFSGFSCRANEQAGVSAGALADPSAPPPADACPASPQDLRERLAGAIARHDANTIAGMVRWRGVGGAAANERLRELRELVREPLLSLEQGDGLLVRTGSNTTGGVREHAFGIEAEAGCWWLSW
;
A
#
# COMPACT_ATOMS: atom_id res chain seq x y z
N MET A 1 86.51 -1.64 15.73
CA MET A 1 86.09 -0.96 14.49
C MET A 1 84.62 -0.59 14.58
N VAL A 2 84.34 0.70 14.37
CA VAL A 2 83.07 1.40 14.62
C VAL A 2 82.00 0.97 13.60
N ARG A 3 80.79 0.59 14.06
CA ARG A 3 79.60 0.45 13.22
C ARG A 3 78.68 1.66 13.44
N LEU A 4 78.60 2.51 12.41
CA LEU A 4 77.68 3.64 12.32
C LEU A 4 76.25 3.11 12.09
N ARG A 5 75.27 3.57 12.89
CA ARG A 5 73.83 3.30 12.71
C ARG A 5 73.18 4.42 11.87
N PRO A 6 72.40 4.12 10.83
CA PRO A 6 71.53 5.11 10.20
C PRO A 6 70.15 5.16 10.88
N ARG A 7 69.65 6.41 11.00
CA ARG A 7 68.33 6.83 11.48
C ARG A 7 67.24 6.41 10.49
N PHE A 8 66.08 5.95 11.00
CA PHE A 8 64.83 6.02 10.25
C PHE A 8 63.75 6.70 11.10
N ILE A 9 63.27 7.81 10.56
CA ILE A 9 62.21 8.69 11.06
C ILE A 9 60.89 8.00 10.73
N GLY A 10 60.09 7.64 11.75
CA GLY A 10 58.78 7.03 11.56
C GLY A 10 57.75 8.07 11.08
N PRO A 11 56.92 7.77 10.07
CA PRO A 11 55.88 8.69 9.63
C PRO A 11 54.65 8.60 10.55
N LEU A 12 54.13 9.78 10.85
CA LEU A 12 52.87 10.05 11.53
C LEU A 12 51.70 9.54 10.66
N ALA A 13 51.03 8.47 11.09
CA ALA A 13 49.85 7.95 10.40
C ALA A 13 48.63 8.83 10.72
N VAL A 14 48.20 9.63 9.74
CA VAL A 14 46.95 10.40 9.77
C VAL A 14 45.79 9.44 9.47
N ALA A 15 44.94 9.19 10.46
CA ALA A 15 43.72 8.40 10.30
C ALA A 15 42.62 9.23 9.62
N PHE A 16 42.34 8.94 8.35
CA PHE A 16 41.18 9.46 7.64
C PHE A 16 39.91 8.71 8.10
N ILE A 17 39.09 9.37 8.90
CA ILE A 17 37.74 8.89 9.25
C ILE A 17 36.83 9.16 8.04
N THR A 18 36.56 8.14 7.25
CA THR A 18 35.53 8.17 6.21
C THR A 18 34.16 7.97 6.86
N ALA A 19 33.41 9.06 6.99
CA ALA A 19 32.01 8.99 7.40
C ALA A 19 31.20 8.36 6.26
N ALA A 20 30.80 7.10 6.43
CA ALA A 20 29.79 6.47 5.59
C ALA A 20 28.45 7.18 5.85
N ALA A 21 28.00 7.97 4.88
CA ALA A 21 26.65 8.49 4.87
C ALA A 21 25.70 7.30 4.68
N PHE A 22 24.99 6.91 5.74
CA PHE A 22 23.84 6.02 5.62
C PHE A 22 22.77 6.77 4.83
N ALA A 23 22.60 6.41 3.55
CA ALA A 23 21.39 6.74 2.82
C ALA A 23 20.25 6.02 3.55
N GLN A 24 19.44 6.80 4.26
CA GLN A 24 18.17 6.33 4.78
C GLN A 24 17.24 6.20 3.57
N ASP A 25 17.15 5.00 2.99
CA ASP A 25 15.99 4.64 2.17
C ASP A 25 14.78 4.68 3.11
N GLY A 26 14.13 5.84 3.14
CA GLY A 26 12.83 5.98 3.75
C GLY A 26 11.85 5.14 2.98
N ASP A 27 11.32 4.11 3.64
CA ASP A 27 10.09 3.39 3.32
C ASP A 27 9.22 4.18 2.32
N GLU A 28 9.15 3.75 1.06
CA GLU A 28 8.23 4.33 0.06
C GLU A 28 6.79 3.88 0.38
N GLY A 29 6.35 4.14 1.61
CA GLY A 29 4.95 4.37 1.88
C GLY A 29 4.48 5.47 0.92
N GLN A 30 3.46 5.14 0.13
CA GLN A 30 2.88 6.02 -0.89
C GLN A 30 2.71 7.44 -0.32
N ARG A 31 3.53 8.40 -0.75
CA ARG A 31 3.53 9.76 -0.19
C ARG A 31 2.17 10.39 -0.39
N VAL A 32 1.46 10.67 0.70
CA VAL A 32 0.14 11.32 0.66
C VAL A 32 0.32 12.82 0.68
N HIS A 33 -0.08 13.47 -0.41
CA HIS A 33 -0.14 14.91 -0.55
C HIS A 33 -1.48 15.44 -0.07
N ARG A 34 -1.45 16.47 0.79
CA ARG A 34 -2.61 17.24 1.20
C ARG A 34 -2.71 18.50 0.33
N CYS A 35 -3.59 18.48 -0.64
CA CYS A 35 -3.77 19.55 -1.62
C CYS A 35 -5.04 20.36 -1.32
N VAL A 36 -5.08 21.60 -1.81
CA VAL A 36 -6.29 22.43 -1.78
C VAL A 36 -6.81 22.51 -3.20
N GLY A 37 -8.04 22.07 -3.42
CA GLY A 37 -8.68 22.10 -4.73
C GLY A 37 -9.25 23.48 -5.08
N LEU A 38 -9.83 23.58 -6.28
CA LEU A 38 -10.22 24.86 -6.88
C LEU A 38 -11.26 25.64 -6.05
N HIS A 39 -12.08 24.94 -5.27
CA HIS A 39 -13.14 25.50 -4.43
C HIS A 39 -12.75 25.55 -2.94
N GLY A 40 -11.46 25.38 -2.60
CA GLY A 40 -10.94 25.45 -1.22
C GLY A 40 -11.01 24.14 -0.44
N GLU A 41 -11.39 23.05 -1.09
CA GLU A 41 -11.56 21.73 -0.52
C GLU A 41 -10.22 20.99 -0.31
N VAL A 42 -10.10 20.13 0.72
CA VAL A 42 -8.83 19.46 1.05
C VAL A 42 -8.75 18.05 0.45
N VAL A 43 -7.92 17.86 -0.58
CA VAL A 43 -7.68 16.55 -1.24
C VAL A 43 -6.52 15.84 -0.56
N PHE A 44 -6.67 14.55 -0.27
CA PHE A 44 -5.55 13.67 0.07
C PHE A 44 -5.32 12.68 -1.08
N SER A 45 -4.10 12.63 -1.62
CA SER A 45 -3.79 11.81 -2.79
C SER A 45 -2.35 11.30 -2.77
N GLY A 46 -2.10 10.13 -3.34
CA GLY A 46 -0.75 9.60 -3.56
C GLY A 46 0.02 10.31 -4.68
N PHE A 47 -0.65 11.13 -5.49
CA PHE A 47 -0.04 11.95 -6.53
C PHE A 47 0.30 13.35 -6.01
N SER A 48 1.32 13.99 -6.59
CA SER A 48 1.65 15.39 -6.27
C SER A 48 0.47 16.34 -6.53
N CYS A 49 0.38 17.46 -5.80
CA CYS A 49 -0.73 18.40 -5.98
C CYS A 49 -0.86 18.93 -7.42
N ARG A 50 0.26 19.20 -8.10
CA ARG A 50 0.24 19.57 -9.52
C ARG A 50 -0.33 18.47 -10.41
N ALA A 51 -0.01 17.20 -10.12
CA ALA A 51 -0.56 16.07 -10.88
C ALA A 51 -2.07 15.92 -10.61
N ASN A 52 -2.54 16.14 -9.37
CA ASN A 52 -3.97 16.15 -9.06
C ASN A 52 -4.73 17.29 -9.75
N GLU A 53 -4.15 18.50 -9.78
CA GLU A 53 -4.70 19.65 -10.52
C GLU A 53 -4.86 19.32 -12.01
N GLN A 54 -3.83 18.74 -12.62
CA GLN A 54 -3.84 18.33 -14.04
C GLN A 54 -4.85 17.21 -14.32
N ALA A 55 -5.04 16.30 -13.36
CA ALA A 55 -6.03 15.23 -13.44
C ALA A 55 -7.46 15.68 -13.09
N GLY A 56 -7.65 16.93 -12.64
CA GLY A 56 -8.97 17.44 -12.23
C GLY A 56 -9.51 16.80 -10.95
N VAL A 57 -8.64 16.28 -10.08
CA VAL A 57 -9.03 15.65 -8.81
C VAL A 57 -9.38 16.74 -7.79
N SER A 58 -10.67 16.95 -7.54
CA SER A 58 -11.20 17.85 -6.50
C SER A 58 -11.56 17.09 -5.22
N ALA A 59 -11.46 17.72 -4.05
CA ALA A 59 -11.83 17.11 -2.76
C ALA A 59 -13.34 17.19 -2.58
N GLY A 60 -14.03 16.49 -3.46
CA GLY A 60 -15.29 17.03 -3.91
C GLY A 60 -15.79 16.43 -5.21
N ALA A 61 -15.03 15.54 -5.86
CA ALA A 61 -15.68 14.37 -6.44
C ALA A 61 -16.19 13.45 -5.30
N LEU A 62 -16.86 14.03 -4.29
CA LEU A 62 -18.00 13.38 -3.68
C LEU A 62 -18.86 13.08 -4.89
N ALA A 63 -18.96 11.80 -5.28
CA ALA A 63 -20.07 11.37 -6.10
C ALA A 63 -21.31 12.09 -5.55
N ASP A 64 -22.11 12.69 -6.43
CA ASP A 64 -23.38 13.29 -6.04
C ASP A 64 -24.01 12.36 -4.99
N PRO A 65 -24.32 12.82 -3.77
CA PRO A 65 -24.88 11.93 -2.74
C PRO A 65 -26.21 11.28 -3.18
N SER A 66 -26.81 11.80 -4.25
CA SER A 66 -27.97 11.29 -4.96
C SER A 66 -27.60 10.38 -6.15
N ALA A 67 -26.36 10.43 -6.64
CA ALA A 67 -25.87 9.46 -7.60
C ALA A 67 -25.80 8.10 -6.91
N PRO A 68 -26.32 7.04 -7.58
CA PRO A 68 -26.13 5.70 -7.06
C PRO A 68 -24.63 5.46 -6.88
N PRO A 69 -24.21 4.84 -5.77
CA PRO A 69 -22.82 4.42 -5.63
C PRO A 69 -22.44 3.60 -6.88
N PRO A 70 -21.18 3.66 -7.33
CA PRO A 70 -20.73 2.82 -8.44
C PRO A 70 -21.24 1.39 -8.20
N ALA A 71 -21.86 0.74 -9.18
CA ALA A 71 -22.46 -0.60 -9.01
C ALA A 71 -21.41 -1.62 -8.48
N ASP A 72 -20.15 -1.31 -8.72
CA ASP A 72 -18.90 -1.90 -8.28
C ASP A 72 -18.60 -1.75 -6.76
N ALA A 73 -19.30 -0.88 -6.02
CA ALA A 73 -19.13 -0.69 -4.58
C ALA A 73 -19.94 -1.67 -3.69
N CYS A 74 -21.01 -2.28 -4.21
CA CYS A 74 -21.86 -3.22 -3.49
C CYS A 74 -21.90 -4.57 -4.21
N PRO A 75 -21.06 -5.54 -3.81
CA PRO A 75 -21.11 -6.89 -4.37
C PRO A 75 -22.43 -7.57 -4.02
N ALA A 76 -23.16 -8.04 -5.04
CA ALA A 76 -24.52 -8.57 -4.88
C ALA A 76 -24.56 -10.03 -4.38
N SER A 77 -23.42 -10.73 -4.45
CA SER A 77 -23.28 -12.13 -4.01
C SER A 77 -21.84 -12.42 -3.55
N PRO A 78 -21.59 -13.52 -2.83
CA PRO A 78 -20.24 -13.95 -2.49
C PRO A 78 -19.37 -14.16 -3.73
N GLN A 79 -19.96 -14.70 -4.81
CA GLN A 79 -19.26 -14.91 -6.08
C GLN A 79 -18.86 -13.58 -6.74
N ASP A 80 -19.74 -12.58 -6.71
CA ASP A 80 -19.45 -11.24 -7.23
C ASP A 80 -18.34 -10.58 -6.40
N LEU A 81 -18.38 -10.70 -5.07
CA LEU A 81 -17.32 -10.21 -4.18
C LEU A 81 -15.96 -10.87 -4.52
N ARG A 82 -15.96 -12.19 -4.70
CA ARG A 82 -14.79 -12.99 -5.10
C ARG A 82 -14.20 -12.52 -6.42
N GLU A 83 -15.03 -12.31 -7.43
CA GLU A 83 -14.62 -11.86 -8.77
C GLU A 83 -14.06 -10.44 -8.76
N ARG A 84 -14.69 -9.53 -8.02
CA ARG A 84 -14.20 -8.16 -7.83
C ARG A 84 -12.87 -8.14 -7.08
N LEU A 85 -12.71 -8.95 -6.04
CA LEU A 85 -11.44 -9.08 -5.32
C LEU A 85 -10.32 -9.60 -6.23
N ALA A 86 -10.58 -10.65 -7.02
CA ALA A 86 -9.61 -11.16 -7.99
C ALA A 86 -9.22 -10.08 -9.01
N GLY A 87 -10.20 -9.34 -9.53
CA GLY A 87 -9.96 -8.24 -10.47
C GLY A 87 -9.14 -7.08 -9.87
N ALA A 88 -9.39 -6.74 -8.60
CA ALA A 88 -8.63 -5.71 -7.90
C ALA A 88 -7.16 -6.10 -7.70
N ILE A 89 -6.89 -7.35 -7.32
CA ILE A 89 -5.52 -7.87 -7.19
C ILE A 89 -4.81 -7.87 -8.55
N ALA A 90 -5.48 -8.32 -9.61
CA ALA A 90 -4.91 -8.33 -10.96
C ALA A 90 -4.56 -6.91 -11.49
N ARG A 91 -5.26 -5.88 -11.01
CA ARG A 91 -4.99 -4.46 -11.35
C ARG A 91 -4.04 -3.76 -10.36
N HIS A 92 -3.54 -4.47 -9.35
CA HIS A 92 -2.74 -3.90 -8.26
C HIS A 92 -3.47 -2.77 -7.49
N ASP A 93 -4.80 -2.88 -7.35
CA ASP A 93 -5.68 -1.82 -6.85
C ASP A 93 -6.20 -2.11 -5.44
N ALA A 94 -5.44 -1.69 -4.43
CA ALA A 94 -5.82 -1.82 -3.03
C ALA A 94 -7.05 -0.95 -2.65
N ASN A 95 -7.35 0.11 -3.40
CA ASN A 95 -8.47 1.00 -3.10
C ASN A 95 -9.81 0.34 -3.47
N THR A 96 -9.86 -0.41 -4.58
CA THR A 96 -11.03 -1.24 -4.89
C THR A 96 -11.29 -2.26 -3.77
N ILE A 97 -10.25 -2.91 -3.24
CA ILE A 97 -10.40 -3.85 -2.10
C ILE A 97 -10.90 -3.13 -0.86
N ALA A 98 -10.29 -1.98 -0.52
CA ALA A 98 -10.72 -1.16 0.61
C ALA A 98 -12.18 -0.71 0.51
N GLY A 99 -12.70 -0.48 -0.71
CA GLY A 99 -14.11 -0.18 -0.95
C GLY A 99 -15.06 -1.33 -0.63
N MET A 100 -14.56 -2.58 -0.63
CA MET A 100 -15.34 -3.78 -0.29
C MET A 100 -15.15 -4.24 1.17
N VAL A 101 -14.30 -3.57 1.96
CA VAL A 101 -14.07 -3.91 3.37
C VAL A 101 -15.12 -3.24 4.27
N ARG A 102 -15.60 -3.99 5.26
CA ARG A 102 -16.44 -3.47 6.32
C ARG A 102 -15.60 -2.73 7.36
N TRP A 103 -15.59 -1.40 7.30
CA TRP A 103 -14.80 -0.55 8.21
C TRP A 103 -15.47 -0.23 9.55
N ARG A 104 -16.72 -0.67 9.78
CA ARG A 104 -17.48 -0.32 10.99
C ARG A 104 -16.73 -0.78 12.24
N GLY A 105 -16.50 0.14 13.17
CA GLY A 105 -15.83 -0.15 14.45
C GLY A 105 -14.30 -0.19 14.38
N VAL A 106 -13.69 0.00 13.19
CA VAL A 106 -12.24 0.05 13.03
C VAL A 106 -11.71 1.45 13.34
N GLY A 107 -10.84 1.56 14.35
CA GLY A 107 -10.17 2.82 14.69
C GLY A 107 -9.09 3.21 13.68
N GLY A 108 -8.73 4.49 13.61
CA GLY A 108 -7.82 5.00 12.56
C GLY A 108 -6.45 4.32 12.48
N ALA A 109 -5.84 3.95 13.60
CA ALA A 109 -4.56 3.22 13.61
C ALA A 109 -4.69 1.83 12.99
N ALA A 110 -5.73 1.08 13.38
CA ALA A 110 -6.05 -0.23 12.82
C ALA A 110 -6.42 -0.12 11.33
N ALA A 111 -7.18 0.91 10.94
CA ALA A 111 -7.51 1.15 9.53
C ALA A 111 -6.25 1.34 8.68
N ASN A 112 -5.29 2.14 9.16
CA ASN A 112 -4.03 2.36 8.46
C ASN A 112 -3.17 1.08 8.36
N GLU A 113 -3.21 0.21 9.37
CA GLU A 113 -2.56 -1.09 9.33
C GLU A 113 -3.21 -2.01 8.29
N ARG A 114 -4.54 -2.15 8.30
CA ARG A 114 -5.26 -2.93 7.31
C ARG A 114 -5.01 -2.41 5.89
N LEU A 115 -5.00 -1.09 5.68
CA LEU A 115 -4.66 -0.50 4.39
C LEU A 115 -3.21 -0.80 3.95
N ARG A 116 -2.25 -0.93 4.88
CA ARG A 116 -0.90 -1.41 4.57
C ARG A 116 -0.94 -2.87 4.11
N GLU A 117 -1.65 -3.73 4.83
CA GLU A 117 -1.80 -5.15 4.49
C GLU A 117 -2.44 -5.33 3.09
N LEU A 118 -3.49 -4.57 2.77
CA LEU A 118 -4.11 -4.59 1.45
C LEU A 118 -3.13 -4.15 0.34
N ARG A 119 -2.30 -3.14 0.61
CA ARG A 119 -1.25 -2.70 -0.33
C ARG A 119 -0.20 -3.77 -0.56
N GLU A 120 0.22 -4.49 0.48
CA GLU A 120 1.15 -5.60 0.32
C GLU A 120 0.52 -6.77 -0.43
N LEU A 121 -0.75 -7.08 -0.15
CA LEU A 121 -1.48 -8.17 -0.81
C LEU A 121 -1.48 -7.99 -2.34
N VAL A 122 -1.81 -6.79 -2.81
CA VAL A 122 -1.94 -6.52 -4.25
C VAL A 122 -0.60 -6.35 -4.96
N ARG A 123 0.55 -6.33 -4.28
CA ARG A 123 1.87 -6.23 -4.95
C ARG A 123 2.24 -7.49 -5.73
N GLU A 124 1.72 -8.62 -5.30
CA GLU A 124 2.05 -9.92 -5.87
C GLU A 124 0.94 -10.42 -6.80
N PRO A 125 1.28 -11.18 -7.86
CA PRO A 125 0.29 -11.84 -8.69
C PRO A 125 -0.62 -12.77 -7.90
N LEU A 126 -1.89 -12.86 -8.31
CA LEU A 126 -2.84 -13.82 -7.79
C LEU A 126 -2.49 -15.23 -8.25
N LEU A 127 -2.28 -16.15 -7.31
CA LEU A 127 -2.04 -17.57 -7.58
C LEU A 127 -3.32 -18.39 -7.48
N SER A 128 -4.10 -18.16 -6.42
CA SER A 128 -5.43 -18.74 -6.27
C SER A 128 -6.31 -17.88 -5.37
N LEU A 129 -7.62 -18.08 -5.51
CA LEU A 129 -8.62 -17.43 -4.69
C LEU A 129 -9.78 -18.39 -4.47
N GLU A 130 -9.85 -18.94 -3.26
CA GLU A 130 -10.79 -19.98 -2.88
C GLU A 130 -11.92 -19.39 -2.03
N GLN A 131 -13.16 -19.82 -2.28
CA GLN A 131 -14.34 -19.36 -1.56
C GLN A 131 -14.98 -20.51 -0.79
N GLY A 132 -15.01 -20.37 0.54
CA GLY A 132 -15.71 -21.25 1.48
C GLY A 132 -16.62 -20.42 2.38
N ASP A 133 -16.43 -20.52 3.70
CA ASP A 133 -17.06 -19.61 4.69
C ASP A 133 -16.45 -18.18 4.66
N GLY A 134 -15.41 -17.98 3.85
CA GLY A 134 -14.71 -16.72 3.61
C GLY A 134 -13.95 -16.78 2.27
N LEU A 135 -12.97 -15.89 2.09
CA LEU A 135 -12.11 -15.86 0.90
C LEU A 135 -10.64 -16.07 1.31
N LEU A 136 -10.05 -17.16 0.83
CA LEU A 136 -8.62 -17.44 0.98
C LEU A 136 -7.89 -17.01 -0.29
N VAL A 137 -7.11 -15.94 -0.18
CA VAL A 137 -6.32 -15.35 -1.25
C VAL A 137 -4.89 -15.85 -1.14
N ARG A 138 -4.34 -16.39 -2.23
CA ARG A 138 -2.93 -16.76 -2.33
C ARG A 138 -2.27 -15.88 -3.38
N THR A 139 -1.29 -15.09 -2.99
CA THR A 139 -0.50 -14.26 -3.91
C THR A 139 0.97 -14.63 -3.81
N GLY A 140 1.74 -14.41 -4.87
CA GLY A 140 3.18 -14.61 -4.82
C GLY A 140 3.82 -14.74 -6.19
N SER A 141 5.13 -14.92 -6.15
CA SER A 141 5.96 -15.15 -7.32
C SER A 141 6.92 -16.31 -7.07
N ASN A 142 7.20 -17.07 -8.11
CA ASN A 142 8.17 -18.16 -8.12
C ASN A 142 9.64 -17.69 -8.06
N THR A 143 9.91 -16.38 -8.11
CA THR A 143 11.28 -15.88 -8.26
C THR A 143 11.99 -15.52 -6.97
N THR A 144 11.33 -15.03 -5.91
CA THR A 144 12.03 -14.67 -4.64
C THR A 144 11.13 -14.43 -3.42
N GLY A 145 9.82 -14.21 -3.58
CA GLY A 145 8.93 -13.73 -2.49
C GLY A 145 8.15 -14.80 -1.73
N GLY A 146 8.17 -16.06 -2.19
CA GLY A 146 7.33 -17.12 -1.65
C GLY A 146 5.83 -16.90 -1.94
N VAL A 147 5.01 -17.82 -1.45
CA VAL A 147 3.54 -17.69 -1.51
C VAL A 147 3.05 -17.12 -0.20
N ARG A 148 2.26 -16.05 -0.28
CA ARG A 148 1.57 -15.43 0.85
C ARG A 148 0.09 -15.81 0.81
N GLU A 149 -0.45 -16.10 1.97
CA GLU A 149 -1.87 -16.38 2.14
C GLU A 149 -2.52 -15.26 2.94
N HIS A 150 -3.76 -14.94 2.57
CA HIS A 150 -4.55 -13.93 3.24
C HIS A 150 -6.00 -14.40 3.31
N ALA A 151 -6.56 -14.46 4.51
CA ALA A 151 -7.94 -14.88 4.72
C ALA A 151 -8.80 -13.66 5.03
N PHE A 152 -9.89 -13.52 4.28
CA PHE A 152 -10.97 -12.59 4.59
C PHE A 152 -12.20 -13.37 5.07
N GLY A 153 -12.86 -12.85 6.11
CA GLY A 153 -14.27 -13.16 6.35
C GLY A 153 -15.14 -12.54 5.26
N ILE A 154 -16.38 -13.05 5.12
CA ILE A 154 -17.40 -12.42 4.28
C ILE A 154 -18.69 -12.21 5.08
N GLU A 155 -19.30 -11.05 4.95
CA GLU A 155 -20.50 -10.68 5.70
C GLU A 155 -21.56 -10.07 4.77
N ALA A 156 -22.81 -10.50 4.92
CA ALA A 156 -23.95 -9.89 4.23
C ALA A 156 -24.54 -8.78 5.10
N GLU A 157 -24.48 -7.53 4.65
CA GLU A 157 -25.06 -6.39 5.35
C GLU A 157 -25.65 -5.37 4.37
N ALA A 158 -26.86 -4.89 4.67
CA ALA A 158 -27.60 -3.90 3.88
C ALA A 158 -27.78 -4.29 2.39
N GLY A 159 -27.88 -5.59 2.10
CA GLY A 159 -28.03 -6.12 0.74
C GLY A 159 -26.72 -6.27 -0.04
N CYS A 160 -25.57 -5.99 0.58
CA CYS A 160 -24.25 -6.15 -0.02
C CYS A 160 -23.45 -7.25 0.70
N TRP A 161 -22.47 -7.80 0.00
CA TRP A 161 -21.43 -8.66 0.57
C TRP A 161 -20.13 -7.88 0.79
N TRP A 162 -19.60 -7.98 2.00
CA TRP A 162 -18.41 -7.25 2.43
C TRP A 162 -17.29 -8.20 2.83
N LEU A 163 -16.04 -7.77 2.65
CA LEU A 163 -14.88 -8.39 3.26
C LEU A 163 -14.80 -7.97 4.73
N SER A 164 -14.48 -8.92 5.60
CA SER A 164 -14.14 -8.67 7.00
C SER A 164 -12.82 -9.33 7.38
N TRP A 165 -12.30 -8.94 8.55
CA TRP A 165 -11.04 -9.41 9.12
C TRP A 165 -11.28 -10.39 10.25
#